data_AF-A0A8H4X2J2-F1
#
_entry.id   AF-A0A8H4X2J2-F1
#
_cell.length_a   1.000
_cell.length_b   1.000
_cell.length_c   1.000
_cell.angle_alpha   90.00
_cell.angle_beta   90.00
_cell.angle_gamma   90.00
#
_symmetry.space_group_name_H-M   'P 1'
#
loop_
_entity.id
_entity.type
_entity.pdbx_description
1 polymer ?
#
loop_
_entity_poly.entity_id
_entity_poly.type
_entity_poly.pdbx_seq_one_letter_code
_entity_poly.pdbx_strand_id
1 'polypeptide(L)'
;MRQIVARLFAMNKCCYDYVYTPSVTTVIRPESTIKPPPHLPGTLKPFLDISSSMILSLLSSPNTIPDHSTQHYLETINPYLTIVHPELFALRTNTGSDSFSDQGLQDPATTLLVVCMQLFSPSDDSGLKGENNGNLPMYRAAKQILSILRALDSPSIELIQCSILLAFYEYTHEDLGRAYVSIGDANTMALILHVGPGKYLEDEREILIPYEEEERRCVYWSLFVLDRLVQTDYSLLYMPHQIPPAIVSPPAADDLLPTNHLLWYDEGQSPYYITQRYPADTEFSVPVGAFQRNCQYAMLYTGTPFTQPHSGPLAFEFANPTVTSVLHG
;
A
#
# COMPACT_ATOMS: atom_id res chain seq x y z
N MET A 1 -11.06 -10.76 14.44
CA MET A 1 -11.76 -9.47 14.25
C MET A 1 -11.27 -8.38 15.22
N ARG A 2 -11.52 -8.47 16.54
CA ARG A 2 -10.96 -7.52 17.55
C ARG A 2 -9.43 -7.43 17.55
N GLN A 3 -8.70 -8.47 17.15
CA GLN A 3 -7.23 -8.52 17.22
C GLN A 3 -6.50 -7.83 16.05
N ILE A 4 -7.14 -7.70 14.87
CA ILE A 4 -6.55 -7.04 13.69
C ILE A 4 -6.86 -5.53 13.74
N VAL A 5 -8.09 -5.16 14.09
CA VAL A 5 -8.46 -3.77 14.40
C VAL A 5 -7.76 -3.29 15.69
N ALA A 6 -7.59 -4.14 16.70
CA ALA A 6 -6.70 -3.81 17.82
C ALA A 6 -5.23 -3.78 17.41
N ARG A 7 -4.74 -4.49 16.39
CA ARG A 7 -3.36 -4.31 15.92
C ARG A 7 -3.17 -3.00 15.14
N LEU A 8 -4.18 -2.58 14.37
CA LEU A 8 -4.24 -1.24 13.74
C LEU A 8 -4.17 -0.09 14.77
N PHE A 9 -4.56 -0.32 16.04
CA PHE A 9 -4.59 0.73 17.08
C PHE A 9 -3.78 0.45 18.37
N ALA A 10 -3.27 -0.76 18.61
CA ALA A 10 -2.64 -1.17 19.90
C ALA A 10 -1.15 -1.53 19.82
N MET A 11 -0.49 -1.40 18.66
CA MET A 11 0.96 -1.62 18.55
C MET A 11 1.82 -0.41 18.98
N ASN A 12 1.23 0.61 19.63
CA ASN A 12 1.94 1.65 20.38
C ASN A 12 2.46 1.16 21.75
N LYS A 13 3.04 -0.04 21.84
CA LYS A 13 3.74 -0.47 23.05
C LYS A 13 5.19 -0.84 22.72
N CYS A 14 6.07 0.09 23.09
CA CYS A 14 7.50 -0.11 23.27
C CYS A 14 7.84 -1.50 23.83
N CYS A 15 8.80 -2.16 23.20
CA CYS A 15 9.89 -2.83 23.89
C CYS A 15 11.13 -2.82 23.00
N TYR A 16 12.19 -2.19 23.51
CA TYR A 16 13.54 -2.20 22.97
C TYR A 16 14.21 -3.54 23.26
N ASP A 17 15.04 -4.01 22.33
CA ASP A 17 16.43 -4.42 22.59
C ASP A 17 17.17 -4.59 21.25
N TYR A 18 18.11 -3.68 20.95
CA TYR A 18 18.94 -3.73 19.74
C TYR A 18 20.35 -4.18 20.12
N VAL A 19 20.78 -5.34 19.64
CA VAL A 19 22.19 -5.74 19.61
C VAL A 19 22.72 -5.46 18.20
N TYR A 20 23.50 -4.40 18.07
CA TYR A 20 24.18 -4.02 16.84
C TYR A 20 25.49 -4.81 16.69
N THR A 21 25.60 -5.63 15.65
CA THR A 21 26.89 -6.15 15.16
C THR A 21 27.16 -5.57 13.76
N PRO A 22 28.24 -4.80 13.57
CA PRO A 22 28.56 -4.23 12.27
C PRO A 22 29.06 -5.30 11.30
N SER A 23 28.57 -5.25 10.06
CA SER A 23 29.13 -6.01 8.95
C SER A 23 30.36 -5.28 8.39
N VAL A 24 31.52 -5.95 8.40
CA VAL A 24 32.75 -5.45 7.76
C VAL A 24 32.65 -5.68 6.26
N THR A 25 32.62 -4.61 5.47
CA THR A 25 32.71 -4.68 4.01
C THR A 25 34.16 -4.45 3.58
N THR A 26 34.82 -5.49 3.07
CA THR A 26 36.12 -5.38 2.38
C THR A 26 35.90 -4.97 0.93
N VAL A 27 36.42 -3.81 0.57
CA VAL A 27 36.45 -3.31 -0.82
C VAL A 27 37.55 -4.04 -1.58
N ILE A 28 37.19 -4.88 -2.55
CA ILE A 28 38.13 -5.46 -3.51
C ILE A 28 38.13 -4.58 -4.76
N ARG A 29 39.29 -4.00 -5.08
CA ARG A 29 39.53 -3.19 -6.27
C ARG A 29 39.92 -4.12 -7.44
N PRO A 30 39.30 -4.06 -8.63
CA PRO A 30 39.83 -4.76 -9.79
C PRO A 30 40.68 -3.81 -10.65
N GLU A 31 41.98 -4.08 -10.70
CA GLU A 31 42.83 -3.69 -11.83
C GLU A 31 42.98 -4.90 -12.76
N SER A 32 42.49 -4.80 -14.00
CA SER A 32 43.22 -5.20 -15.21
C SER A 32 42.35 -5.12 -16.46
N THR A 33 42.99 -4.60 -17.50
CA THR A 33 42.51 -4.28 -18.84
C THR A 33 42.13 -5.53 -19.64
N ILE A 34 40.89 -5.62 -20.12
CA ILE A 34 40.49 -6.64 -21.11
C ILE A 34 39.75 -5.95 -22.26
N LYS A 35 40.25 -6.15 -23.49
CA LYS A 35 39.71 -5.63 -24.75
C LYS A 35 38.28 -6.13 -25.01
N PRO A 36 37.42 -5.34 -25.69
CA PRO A 36 36.05 -5.76 -25.97
C PRO A 36 36.02 -6.83 -27.09
N PRO A 37 35.27 -7.93 -26.93
CA PRO A 37 34.97 -8.86 -28.03
C PRO A 37 33.87 -8.29 -28.94
N PRO A 38 33.73 -8.79 -30.18
CA PRO A 38 32.86 -8.22 -31.20
C PRO A 38 31.38 -8.39 -30.87
N HIS A 39 30.60 -7.38 -31.28
CA HIS A 39 29.16 -7.28 -31.13
C HIS A 39 28.42 -8.52 -31.69
N LEU A 40 27.66 -9.19 -30.82
CA LEU A 40 26.57 -10.09 -31.22
C LEU A 40 25.25 -9.30 -31.12
N PRO A 41 24.50 -9.07 -32.21
CA PRO A 41 23.16 -8.52 -32.12
C PRO A 41 22.20 -9.67 -31.78
N GLY A 42 21.99 -9.90 -30.50
CA GLY A 42 21.00 -10.83 -29.98
C GLY A 42 20.24 -10.16 -28.84
N THR A 43 19.09 -9.59 -29.16
CA THR A 43 18.13 -9.07 -28.18
C THR A 43 17.85 -10.14 -27.13
N LEU A 44 18.37 -9.95 -25.92
CA LEU A 44 17.93 -10.69 -24.74
C LEU A 44 16.47 -10.28 -24.48
N LYS A 45 15.51 -11.00 -25.06
CA LYS A 45 14.15 -11.00 -24.54
C LYS A 45 14.19 -11.74 -23.20
N PRO A 46 13.84 -11.13 -22.06
CA PRO A 46 13.66 -11.88 -20.83
C PRO A 46 12.50 -12.87 -21.06
N PHE A 47 12.81 -14.15 -21.04
CA PHE A 47 11.89 -15.26 -21.32
C PHE A 47 11.23 -15.74 -20.02
N LEU A 48 10.49 -14.86 -19.34
CA LEU A 48 9.71 -15.22 -18.17
C LEU A 48 8.28 -14.72 -18.37
N ASP A 49 7.53 -15.42 -19.21
CA ASP A 49 6.08 -15.23 -19.31
C ASP A 49 5.45 -15.81 -18.04
N ILE A 50 5.04 -14.94 -17.11
CA ILE A 50 4.31 -15.35 -15.91
C ILE A 50 2.84 -15.54 -16.30
N SER A 51 2.39 -16.79 -16.30
CA SER A 51 0.99 -17.13 -16.55
C SER A 51 0.16 -17.13 -15.26
N SER A 52 -1.14 -16.87 -15.36
CA SER A 52 -2.09 -17.02 -14.26
C SER A 52 -2.05 -18.42 -13.65
N SER A 53 -1.89 -19.49 -14.46
CA SER A 53 -1.77 -20.86 -13.96
C SER A 53 -0.54 -21.07 -13.07
N MET A 54 0.59 -20.42 -13.39
CA MET A 54 1.78 -20.45 -12.55
C MET A 54 1.54 -19.73 -11.22
N ILE A 55 0.82 -18.60 -11.24
CA ILE A 55 0.47 -17.87 -10.03
C ILE A 55 -0.53 -18.65 -9.16
N LEU A 56 -1.57 -19.25 -9.76
CA LEU A 56 -2.57 -20.08 -9.06
C LEU A 56 -1.95 -21.34 -8.44
N SER A 57 -0.82 -21.83 -8.97
CA SER A 57 -0.09 -22.93 -8.33
C SER A 57 0.35 -22.60 -6.89
N LEU A 58 0.51 -21.31 -6.56
CA LEU A 58 0.77 -20.85 -5.18
C LEU A 58 -0.42 -21.08 -4.24
N LEU A 59 -1.65 -21.10 -4.77
CA LEU A 59 -2.87 -21.36 -4.01
C LEU A 59 -3.16 -22.87 -3.87
N SER A 60 -2.51 -23.72 -4.68
CA SER A 60 -2.77 -25.17 -4.78
C SER A 60 -2.31 -25.99 -3.55
N SER A 61 -2.16 -25.35 -2.39
CA SER A 61 -2.13 -26.08 -1.11
C SER A 61 -3.46 -26.82 -0.95
N PRO A 62 -3.47 -28.09 -0.49
CA PRO A 62 -4.65 -28.98 -0.58
C PRO A 62 -5.91 -28.53 0.18
N ASN A 63 -5.87 -27.42 0.93
CA ASN A 63 -6.96 -26.98 1.81
C ASN A 63 -7.54 -25.59 1.49
N THR A 64 -7.11 -24.92 0.41
CA THR A 64 -7.45 -23.51 0.21
C THR A 64 -8.29 -23.27 -1.03
N ILE A 65 -9.54 -22.86 -0.84
CA ILE A 65 -10.46 -22.46 -1.92
C ILE A 65 -10.30 -20.94 -2.12
N PRO A 66 -9.85 -20.45 -3.30
CA PRO A 66 -9.63 -19.02 -3.55
C PRO A 66 -10.85 -18.13 -3.25
N ASP A 67 -12.06 -18.65 -3.45
CA ASP A 67 -13.32 -17.95 -3.16
C ASP A 67 -13.43 -17.58 -1.68
N HIS A 68 -13.18 -18.55 -0.79
CA HIS A 68 -13.34 -18.36 0.66
C HIS A 68 -12.33 -17.34 1.19
N SER A 69 -11.11 -17.36 0.67
CA SER A 69 -10.04 -16.45 1.11
C SER A 69 -10.21 -15.03 0.60
N THR A 70 -10.71 -14.89 -0.63
CA THR A 70 -11.13 -13.61 -1.19
C THR A 70 -12.26 -13.02 -0.36
N GLN A 71 -13.31 -13.81 -0.10
CA GLN A 71 -14.44 -13.39 0.72
C GLN A 71 -13.99 -12.98 2.13
N HIS A 72 -13.12 -13.78 2.77
CA HIS A 72 -12.59 -13.46 4.08
C HIS A 72 -11.84 -12.12 4.09
N TYR A 73 -10.99 -11.85 3.09
CA TYR A 73 -10.30 -10.58 2.96
C TYR A 73 -11.28 -9.40 2.82
N LEU A 74 -12.28 -9.54 1.94
CA LEU A 74 -13.28 -8.51 1.67
C LEU A 74 -14.16 -8.20 2.89
N GLU A 75 -14.41 -9.18 3.76
CA GLU A 75 -15.21 -9.02 4.97
C GLU A 75 -14.38 -8.49 6.16
N THR A 76 -13.07 -8.71 6.19
CA THR A 76 -12.25 -8.45 7.40
C THR A 76 -11.28 -7.29 7.28
N ILE A 77 -10.60 -7.12 6.14
CA ILE A 77 -9.58 -6.10 5.93
C ILE A 77 -10.14 -4.94 5.12
N ASN A 78 -10.77 -5.25 3.99
CA ASN A 78 -11.24 -4.26 3.02
C ASN A 78 -12.20 -3.19 3.59
N PRO A 79 -13.05 -3.46 4.63
CA PRO A 79 -13.90 -2.42 5.21
C PRO A 79 -13.14 -1.33 6.00
N TYR A 80 -11.92 -1.62 6.45
CA TYR A 80 -11.07 -0.71 7.24
C TYR A 80 -9.95 -0.09 6.41
N LEU A 81 -9.53 -0.76 5.35
CA LEU A 81 -8.53 -0.32 4.37
C LEU A 81 -9.01 -0.79 2.99
N THR A 82 -9.85 0.01 2.34
CA THR A 82 -10.47 -0.38 1.07
C THR A 82 -9.49 -0.24 -0.07
N ILE A 83 -8.85 -1.35 -0.43
CA ILE A 83 -7.86 -1.43 -1.51
C ILE A 83 -8.54 -1.89 -2.80
N VAL A 84 -9.54 -2.77 -2.68
CA VAL A 84 -10.21 -3.42 -3.80
C VAL A 84 -11.70 -3.10 -3.78
N HIS A 85 -12.25 -2.70 -4.92
CA HIS A 85 -13.70 -2.50 -5.05
C HIS A 85 -14.39 -3.86 -5.22
N PRO A 86 -15.23 -4.31 -4.27
CA PRO A 86 -15.77 -5.68 -4.27
C PRO A 86 -16.55 -6.04 -5.53
N GLU A 87 -17.45 -5.16 -5.98
CA GLU A 87 -18.32 -5.36 -7.13
C GLU A 87 -17.51 -5.42 -8.44
N LEU A 88 -16.56 -4.48 -8.61
CA LEU A 88 -15.68 -4.48 -9.79
C LEU A 88 -14.78 -5.71 -9.84
N PHE A 89 -14.25 -6.12 -8.69
CA PHE A 89 -13.46 -7.33 -8.57
C PHE A 89 -14.29 -8.57 -8.92
N ALA A 90 -15.55 -8.63 -8.46
CA ALA A 90 -16.45 -9.74 -8.79
C ALA A 90 -16.74 -9.81 -10.31
N LEU A 91 -16.95 -8.66 -10.94
CA LEU A 91 -17.11 -8.55 -12.40
C LEU A 91 -15.86 -9.01 -13.16
N ARG A 92 -14.66 -8.66 -12.68
CA ARG A 92 -13.38 -9.06 -13.30
C ARG A 92 -13.06 -10.54 -13.14
N THR A 93 -13.49 -11.14 -12.03
CA THR A 93 -13.18 -12.53 -11.69
C THR A 93 -14.24 -13.54 -12.10
N ASN A 94 -15.33 -13.10 -12.76
CA ASN A 94 -16.48 -13.94 -13.13
C ASN A 94 -17.07 -14.75 -11.96
N THR A 95 -16.94 -14.27 -10.72
CA THR A 95 -17.43 -14.94 -9.50
C THR A 95 -18.96 -14.97 -9.37
N GLY A 96 -19.69 -14.49 -10.39
CA GLY A 96 -21.16 -14.58 -10.49
C GLY A 96 -21.70 -15.89 -11.08
N SER A 97 -20.83 -16.81 -11.52
CA SER A 97 -21.23 -18.14 -12.00
C SER A 97 -20.46 -19.20 -11.22
N ASP A 98 -21.18 -20.09 -10.55
CA ASP A 98 -20.63 -21.14 -9.69
C ASP A 98 -19.41 -21.83 -10.31
N SER A 99 -18.28 -21.78 -9.61
CA SER A 99 -16.95 -22.34 -9.90
C SER A 99 -15.98 -21.40 -10.63
N PHE A 100 -14.82 -21.12 -10.00
CA PHE A 100 -13.56 -20.82 -10.69
C PHE A 100 -13.21 -21.97 -11.64
N SER A 101 -13.86 -22.01 -12.81
CA SER A 101 -13.43 -22.89 -13.89
C SER A 101 -12.02 -22.48 -14.31
N ASP A 102 -11.25 -23.43 -14.82
CA ASP A 102 -9.85 -23.32 -15.28
C ASP A 102 -9.62 -22.24 -16.38
N GLN A 103 -10.66 -21.47 -16.73
CA GLN A 103 -10.66 -20.34 -17.66
C GLN A 103 -10.90 -18.96 -17.00
N GLY A 104 -11.07 -18.89 -15.67
CA GLY A 104 -11.69 -17.74 -14.97
C GLY A 104 -10.80 -16.51 -14.71
N LEU A 105 -9.47 -16.66 -14.70
CA LEU A 105 -8.53 -15.56 -14.42
C LEU A 105 -7.49 -15.46 -15.54
N GLN A 106 -7.81 -14.71 -16.59
CA GLN A 106 -6.91 -14.56 -17.75
C GLN A 106 -5.77 -13.56 -17.49
N ASP A 107 -5.94 -12.64 -16.54
CA ASP A 107 -4.98 -11.59 -16.24
C ASP A 107 -4.04 -11.98 -15.07
N PRO A 108 -2.71 -12.02 -15.29
CA PRO A 108 -1.74 -12.34 -14.25
C PRO A 108 -1.76 -11.38 -13.06
N ALA A 109 -2.03 -10.09 -13.26
CA ALA A 109 -2.06 -9.10 -12.19
C ALA A 109 -3.28 -9.33 -11.25
N THR A 110 -4.46 -9.56 -11.82
CA THR A 110 -5.66 -9.94 -11.07
C THR A 110 -5.46 -11.28 -10.33
N THR A 111 -4.77 -12.22 -10.95
CA THR A 111 -4.45 -13.52 -10.32
C THR A 111 -3.51 -13.34 -9.13
N LEU A 112 -2.48 -12.50 -9.27
CA LEU A 112 -1.58 -12.16 -8.18
C LEU A 112 -2.34 -11.46 -7.04
N LEU A 113 -3.31 -10.61 -7.38
CA LEU A 113 -4.14 -9.92 -6.40
C LEU A 113 -4.90 -10.91 -5.49
N VAL A 114 -5.46 -11.97 -6.06
CA VAL A 114 -6.08 -13.08 -5.30
C VAL A 114 -5.06 -13.72 -4.33
N VAL A 115 -3.83 -13.98 -4.79
CA VAL A 115 -2.75 -14.50 -3.94
C VAL A 115 -2.39 -13.52 -2.82
N CYS A 116 -2.37 -12.21 -3.08
CA CYS A 116 -2.12 -11.21 -2.05
C CYS A 116 -3.24 -11.17 -1.00
N MET A 117 -4.52 -11.33 -1.41
CA MET A 117 -5.64 -11.43 -0.46
C MET A 117 -5.55 -12.69 0.42
N GLN A 118 -5.07 -13.81 -0.15
CA GLN A 118 -4.88 -15.07 0.56
C GLN A 118 -3.97 -14.95 1.78
N LEU A 119 -2.98 -14.05 1.75
CA LEU A 119 -2.05 -13.82 2.86
C LEU A 119 -2.74 -13.39 4.17
N PHE A 120 -3.98 -12.88 4.07
CA PHE A 120 -4.79 -12.42 5.20
C PHE A 120 -5.84 -13.43 5.66
N SER A 121 -5.91 -14.60 5.03
CA SER A 121 -6.83 -15.66 5.46
C SER A 121 -6.31 -16.39 6.70
N PRO A 122 -7.21 -16.88 7.57
CA PRO A 122 -6.81 -17.70 8.70
C PRO A 122 -6.16 -18.98 8.20
N SER A 123 -4.96 -19.28 8.68
CA SER A 123 -4.34 -20.58 8.47
C SER A 123 -5.10 -21.59 9.34
N ASP A 124 -5.63 -22.66 8.74
CA ASP A 124 -6.19 -23.83 9.45
C ASP A 124 -5.06 -24.61 10.14
N ASP A 125 -4.37 -23.95 11.08
CA ASP A 125 -3.36 -24.62 11.88
C ASP A 125 -4.05 -25.31 13.05
N SER A 126 -4.32 -26.60 12.84
CA SER A 126 -4.81 -27.52 13.87
C SER A 126 -3.77 -27.65 14.99
N GLY A 127 -3.82 -26.75 15.97
CA GLY A 127 -3.41 -27.00 17.35
C GLY A 127 -1.92 -27.19 17.66
N LEU A 128 -0.99 -26.96 16.74
CA LEU A 128 0.44 -27.03 17.04
C LEU A 128 1.08 -25.65 17.00
N LYS A 129 1.09 -25.00 18.16
CA LYS A 129 1.90 -23.81 18.46
C LYS A 129 3.37 -24.06 18.08
N GLY A 130 3.74 -23.67 16.87
CA GLY A 130 5.10 -23.51 16.40
C GLY A 130 5.11 -22.32 15.45
N GLU A 131 6.07 -21.41 15.63
CA GLU A 131 6.27 -20.14 14.92
C GLU A 131 6.60 -20.29 13.42
N ASN A 132 5.99 -21.26 12.73
CA ASN A 132 6.11 -21.37 11.29
C ASN A 132 5.04 -20.51 10.65
N ASN A 133 5.47 -19.31 10.26
CA ASN A 133 4.73 -18.36 9.44
C ASN A 133 4.37 -19.03 8.09
N GLY A 134 3.28 -19.81 8.07
CA GLY A 134 2.86 -20.63 6.93
C GLY A 134 2.65 -19.83 5.64
N ASN A 135 2.42 -18.52 5.79
CA ASN A 135 2.24 -17.58 4.68
C ASN A 135 3.57 -17.01 4.16
N LEU A 136 4.70 -17.19 4.85
CA LEU A 136 6.00 -16.63 4.45
C LEU A 136 6.49 -17.11 3.07
N PRO A 137 6.38 -18.40 2.69
CA PRO A 137 6.72 -18.85 1.33
C PRO A 137 5.82 -18.22 0.27
N MET A 138 4.51 -18.14 0.53
CA MET A 138 3.53 -17.53 -0.37
C MET A 138 3.79 -16.04 -0.56
N TYR A 139 4.07 -15.32 0.53
CA TYR A 139 4.47 -13.91 0.51
C TYR A 139 5.73 -13.69 -0.33
N ARG A 140 6.79 -14.49 -0.13
CA ARG A 140 8.03 -14.38 -0.91
C ARG A 140 7.79 -14.63 -2.40
N ALA A 141 6.99 -15.63 -2.74
CA ALA A 141 6.64 -15.93 -4.12
C ALA A 141 5.81 -14.79 -4.75
N ALA A 142 4.78 -14.30 -4.07
CA ALA A 142 3.97 -13.17 -4.52
C ALA A 142 4.83 -11.92 -4.74
N LYS A 143 5.78 -11.66 -3.84
CA LYS A 143 6.72 -10.53 -3.98
C LYS A 143 7.63 -10.66 -5.20
N GLN A 144 8.17 -11.86 -5.46
CA GLN A 144 8.99 -12.12 -6.63
C GLN A 144 8.20 -11.95 -7.92
N ILE A 145 6.98 -12.50 -7.97
CA ILE A 145 6.08 -12.39 -9.12
C ILE A 145 5.72 -10.92 -9.37
N LEU A 146 5.36 -10.15 -8.34
CA LEU A 146 5.08 -8.72 -8.47
C LEU A 146 6.25 -7.97 -9.10
N SER A 147 7.48 -8.22 -8.62
CA SER A 147 8.68 -7.59 -9.15
C SER A 147 8.92 -7.91 -10.62
N ILE A 148 8.61 -9.14 -11.06
CA ILE A 148 8.76 -9.54 -12.46
C ILE A 148 7.66 -8.90 -13.31
N LEU A 149 6.38 -8.98 -12.91
CA LEU A 149 5.27 -8.36 -13.65
C LEU A 149 5.50 -6.86 -13.82
N ARG A 150 5.93 -6.15 -12.78
CA ARG A 150 6.25 -4.71 -12.86
C ARG A 150 7.42 -4.38 -13.77
N ALA A 151 8.34 -5.32 -14.00
CA ALA A 151 9.48 -5.12 -14.88
C ALA A 151 9.14 -5.40 -16.36
N LEU A 152 8.13 -6.21 -16.61
CA LEU A 152 7.77 -6.67 -17.96
C LEU A 152 6.51 -5.99 -18.51
N ASP A 153 5.54 -5.67 -17.65
CA ASP A 153 4.24 -5.15 -18.02
C ASP A 153 4.11 -3.65 -17.77
N SER A 154 3.14 -3.01 -18.43
CA SER A 154 2.73 -1.65 -18.09
C SER A 154 2.09 -1.63 -16.70
N PRO A 155 2.29 -0.57 -15.88
CA PRO A 155 1.60 -0.42 -14.61
C PRO A 155 0.08 -0.57 -14.75
N SER A 156 -0.55 -1.26 -13.81
CA SER A 156 -2.01 -1.42 -13.71
C SER A 156 -2.49 -1.13 -12.29
N ILE A 157 -3.81 -0.94 -12.12
CA ILE A 157 -4.41 -0.72 -10.80
C ILE A 157 -4.23 -1.97 -9.91
N GLU A 158 -4.35 -3.16 -10.49
CA GLU A 158 -4.16 -4.44 -9.81
C GLU A 158 -2.73 -4.60 -9.27
N LEU A 159 -1.71 -4.18 -10.04
CA LEU A 159 -0.33 -4.20 -9.57
C LEU A 159 -0.09 -3.23 -8.40
N ILE A 160 -0.77 -2.06 -8.41
CA ILE A 160 -0.74 -1.13 -7.27
C ILE A 160 -1.42 -1.77 -6.06
N GLN A 161 -2.60 -2.38 -6.23
CA GLN A 161 -3.33 -3.08 -5.17
C GLN A 161 -2.50 -4.22 -4.56
N CYS A 162 -1.82 -5.03 -5.40
CA CYS A 162 -0.88 -6.06 -4.95
C CYS A 162 0.25 -5.47 -4.10
N SER A 163 0.85 -4.37 -4.55
CA SER A 163 1.93 -3.70 -3.84
C SER A 163 1.48 -3.14 -2.49
N ILE A 164 0.28 -2.55 -2.42
CA ILE A 164 -0.31 -2.06 -1.16
C ILE A 164 -0.61 -3.21 -0.20
N LEU A 165 -1.18 -4.33 -0.68
CA LEU A 165 -1.45 -5.50 0.16
C LEU A 165 -0.18 -6.13 0.72
N LEU A 166 0.88 -6.23 -0.09
CA LEU A 166 2.19 -6.72 0.38
C LEU A 166 2.82 -5.75 1.37
N ALA A 167 2.74 -4.44 1.13
CA ALA A 167 3.19 -3.43 2.09
C ALA A 167 2.45 -3.53 3.43
N PHE A 168 1.13 -3.75 3.38
CA PHE A 168 0.32 -3.93 4.58
C PHE A 168 0.67 -5.24 5.30
N TYR A 169 0.91 -6.32 4.56
CA TYR A 169 1.40 -7.57 5.13
C TYR A 169 2.75 -7.36 5.85
N GLU A 170 3.71 -6.69 5.21
CA GLU A 170 5.02 -6.35 5.79
C GLU A 170 4.87 -5.48 7.06
N TYR A 171 3.99 -4.48 7.03
CA TYR A 171 3.67 -3.65 8.19
C TYR A 171 3.13 -4.48 9.37
N THR A 172 2.17 -5.37 9.13
CA THR A 172 1.59 -6.23 10.19
C THR A 172 2.57 -7.25 10.79
N HIS A 173 3.70 -7.47 10.11
CA HIS A 173 4.80 -8.33 10.53
C HIS A 173 6.01 -7.53 11.04
N GLU A 174 5.83 -6.24 11.36
CA GLU A 174 6.87 -5.36 11.92
C GLU A 174 8.06 -5.11 10.98
N ASP A 175 7.89 -5.31 9.67
CA ASP A 175 8.92 -5.06 8.68
C ASP A 175 8.73 -3.72 7.97
N LEU A 176 8.89 -2.65 8.75
CA LEU A 176 8.59 -1.29 8.31
C LEU A 176 9.47 -0.82 7.15
N GLY A 177 10.73 -1.27 7.10
CA GLY A 177 11.64 -0.96 6.00
C GLY A 177 11.19 -1.54 4.66
N ARG A 178 10.73 -2.81 4.66
CA ARG A 178 10.14 -3.41 3.45
C ARG A 178 8.80 -2.76 3.12
N ALA A 179 7.93 -2.54 4.11
CA ALA A 179 6.65 -1.87 3.91
C ALA A 179 6.83 -0.51 3.25
N TYR A 180 7.80 0.28 3.73
CA TYR A 180 8.20 1.54 3.13
C TYR A 180 8.59 1.33 1.66
N VAL A 181 9.56 0.47 1.33
CA VAL A 181 9.93 0.26 -0.10
C VAL A 181 8.73 -0.11 -0.98
N SER A 182 7.84 -0.97 -0.49
CA SER A 182 6.62 -1.42 -1.18
C SER A 182 5.59 -0.32 -1.42
N ILE A 183 5.47 0.64 -0.51
CA ILE A 183 4.62 1.83 -0.68
C ILE A 183 5.20 2.72 -1.78
N GLY A 184 6.52 2.88 -1.85
CA GLY A 184 7.17 3.74 -2.84
C GLY A 184 7.06 3.17 -4.24
N ASP A 185 7.13 1.86 -4.32
CA ASP A 185 6.83 1.05 -5.49
C ASP A 185 5.39 1.21 -5.98
N ALA A 186 4.42 1.10 -5.07
CA ALA A 186 3.01 1.33 -5.36
C ALA A 186 2.76 2.77 -5.82
N ASN A 187 3.38 3.74 -5.15
CA ASN A 187 3.28 5.15 -5.46
C ASN A 187 3.84 5.45 -6.86
N THR A 188 4.99 4.87 -7.22
CA THR A 188 5.58 5.07 -8.55
C THR A 188 4.61 4.66 -9.67
N MET A 189 3.92 3.53 -9.51
CA MET A 189 2.90 3.10 -10.48
C MET A 189 1.65 4.00 -10.45
N ALA A 190 1.21 4.41 -9.25
CA ALA A 190 0.09 5.32 -9.08
C ALA A 190 0.32 6.68 -9.78
N LEU A 191 1.55 7.18 -9.74
CA LEU A 191 1.97 8.40 -10.45
C LEU A 191 1.88 8.25 -11.96
N ILE A 192 2.36 7.11 -12.50
CA ILE A 192 2.28 6.82 -13.94
C ILE A 192 0.82 6.74 -14.40
N LEU A 193 -0.08 6.22 -13.56
CA LEU A 193 -1.50 6.05 -13.87
C LEU A 193 -2.38 7.25 -13.47
N HIS A 194 -1.79 8.34 -12.98
CA HIS A 194 -2.49 9.53 -12.49
C HIS A 194 -3.60 9.21 -11.48
N VAL A 195 -3.32 8.31 -10.55
CA VAL A 195 -4.24 7.94 -9.46
C VAL A 195 -4.37 9.11 -8.48
N GLY A 196 -5.60 9.47 -8.12
CA GLY A 196 -5.90 10.58 -7.23
C GLY A 196 -7.27 10.43 -6.55
N PRO A 197 -7.58 11.30 -5.57
CA PRO A 197 -8.82 11.22 -4.80
C PRO A 197 -10.03 11.73 -5.59
N GLY A 198 -9.80 12.58 -6.59
CA GLY A 198 -10.87 13.40 -7.18
C GLY A 198 -11.34 14.49 -6.21
N LYS A 199 -12.26 15.34 -6.68
CA LYS A 199 -12.79 16.47 -5.90
C LYS A 199 -14.26 16.27 -5.58
N TYR A 200 -14.65 16.69 -4.39
CA TYR A 200 -16.05 16.75 -4.01
C TYR A 200 -16.72 17.94 -4.68
N LEU A 201 -17.88 17.69 -5.29
CA LEU A 201 -18.74 18.71 -5.90
C LEU A 201 -20.15 18.53 -5.34
N GLU A 202 -20.70 19.56 -4.68
CA GLU A 202 -22.00 19.48 -4.00
C GLU A 202 -23.12 19.10 -4.97
N ASP A 203 -23.11 19.66 -6.19
CA ASP A 203 -24.11 19.37 -7.23
C ASP A 203 -24.09 17.90 -7.68
N GLU A 204 -23.00 17.18 -7.39
CA GLU A 204 -22.83 15.78 -7.76
C GLU A 204 -23.03 14.81 -6.61
N ARG A 205 -23.46 15.29 -5.43
CA ARG A 205 -23.53 14.49 -4.18
C ARG A 205 -24.29 13.17 -4.32
N GLU A 206 -25.36 13.18 -5.12
CA GLU A 206 -26.24 12.02 -5.37
C GLU A 206 -25.87 11.23 -6.63
N ILE A 207 -24.87 11.68 -7.40
CA ILE A 207 -24.47 11.03 -8.64
C ILE A 207 -23.69 9.75 -8.32
N LEU A 208 -24.00 8.65 -9.02
CA LEU A 208 -23.23 7.42 -8.90
C LEU A 208 -21.85 7.58 -9.54
N ILE A 209 -20.80 7.07 -8.88
CA ILE A 209 -19.44 7.07 -9.42
C ILE A 209 -19.22 5.76 -10.19
N PRO A 210 -18.61 5.80 -11.40
CA PRO A 210 -18.16 4.60 -12.10
C PRO A 210 -17.21 3.77 -11.21
N TYR A 211 -17.35 2.45 -11.24
CA TYR A 211 -16.58 1.58 -10.34
C TYR A 211 -15.06 1.75 -10.51
N GLU A 212 -14.57 2.00 -11.72
CA GLU A 212 -13.15 2.21 -12.01
C GLU A 212 -12.61 3.52 -11.40
N GLU A 213 -13.44 4.57 -11.35
CA GLU A 213 -13.07 5.83 -10.70
C GLU A 213 -13.07 5.70 -9.18
N GLU A 214 -14.05 4.96 -8.63
CA GLU A 214 -14.08 4.63 -7.20
C GLU A 214 -12.90 3.74 -6.80
N GLU A 215 -12.53 2.76 -7.60
CA GLU A 215 -11.36 1.92 -7.35
C GLU A 215 -10.07 2.74 -7.29
N ARG A 216 -9.87 3.66 -8.23
CA ARG A 216 -8.71 4.58 -8.23
C ARG A 216 -8.65 5.43 -6.96
N ARG A 217 -9.80 5.95 -6.51
CA ARG A 217 -9.91 6.72 -5.27
C ARG A 217 -9.59 5.87 -4.03
N CYS A 218 -10.12 4.66 -3.95
CA CYS A 218 -9.82 3.70 -2.88
C CYS A 218 -8.32 3.38 -2.81
N VAL A 219 -7.68 3.14 -3.95
CA VAL A 219 -6.23 2.92 -4.04
C VAL A 219 -5.43 4.13 -3.57
N TYR A 220 -5.81 5.33 -4.01
CA TYR A 220 -5.18 6.57 -3.56
C TYR A 220 -5.21 6.70 -2.02
N TRP A 221 -6.41 6.59 -1.45
CA TRP A 221 -6.60 6.75 -0.01
C TRP A 221 -5.95 5.64 0.79
N SER A 222 -5.95 4.39 0.30
CA SER A 222 -5.27 3.27 0.94
C SER A 222 -3.77 3.47 0.99
N LEU A 223 -3.18 3.92 -0.12
CA LEU A 223 -1.76 4.26 -0.19
C LEU A 223 -1.42 5.36 0.81
N PHE A 224 -2.23 6.43 0.86
CA PHE A 224 -2.05 7.54 1.79
C PHE A 224 -2.13 7.10 3.25
N VAL A 225 -3.17 6.36 3.63
CA VAL A 225 -3.33 5.84 5.00
C VAL A 225 -2.13 4.99 5.39
N LEU A 226 -1.68 4.08 4.53
CA LEU A 226 -0.57 3.18 4.83
C LEU A 226 0.77 3.92 4.95
N ASP A 227 1.04 4.89 4.09
CA ASP A 227 2.21 5.78 4.18
C ASP A 227 2.27 6.53 5.52
N ARG A 228 1.12 7.01 6.02
CA ARG A 228 1.03 7.64 7.34
C ARG A 228 1.28 6.65 8.47
N LEU A 229 0.67 5.46 8.41
CA LEU A 229 0.79 4.44 9.46
C LEU A 229 2.25 3.98 9.64
N VAL A 230 2.95 3.71 8.54
CA VAL A 230 4.36 3.29 8.56
C VAL A 230 5.25 4.35 9.20
N GLN A 231 4.91 5.64 9.05
CA GLN A 231 5.69 6.77 9.56
C GLN A 231 5.35 7.19 10.99
N THR A 232 4.36 6.55 11.62
CA THR A 232 4.15 6.72 13.07
C THR A 232 5.27 6.11 13.91
N ASP A 233 6.07 5.22 13.33
CA ASP A 233 7.19 4.58 14.01
C ASP A 233 8.47 5.44 13.98
N TYR A 234 9.14 5.53 15.13
CA TYR A 234 10.37 6.31 15.30
C TYR A 234 11.53 5.85 14.41
N SER A 235 11.57 4.57 14.01
CA SER A 235 12.62 4.03 13.15
C SER A 235 12.63 4.65 11.75
N LEU A 236 11.48 5.16 11.29
CA LEU A 236 11.32 5.82 10.00
C LEU A 236 11.09 7.32 10.09
N LEU A 237 11.20 7.91 11.29
CA LEU A 237 10.91 9.32 11.56
C LEU A 237 11.69 10.30 10.66
N TYR A 238 12.91 9.92 10.26
CA TYR A 238 13.78 10.75 9.42
C TYR A 238 13.71 10.40 7.93
N MET A 239 12.92 9.40 7.55
CA MET A 239 12.69 9.08 6.15
C MET A 239 11.65 10.05 5.57
N PRO A 240 11.82 10.51 4.33
CA PRO A 240 10.81 11.34 3.69
C PRO A 240 9.53 10.55 3.46
N HIS A 241 8.38 11.23 3.52
CA HIS A 241 7.14 10.61 3.09
C HIS A 241 7.26 10.20 1.62
N GLN A 242 6.85 8.98 1.28
CA GLN A 242 6.98 8.49 -0.09
C GLN A 242 5.91 9.01 -1.01
N ILE A 243 4.81 9.48 -0.44
CA ILE A 243 3.80 10.27 -1.11
C ILE A 243 4.17 11.73 -0.85
N PRO A 244 4.97 12.36 -1.74
CA PRO A 244 5.41 13.72 -1.50
C PRO A 244 4.23 14.69 -1.64
N PRO A 245 4.13 15.73 -0.78
CA PRO A 245 3.04 16.70 -0.77
C PRO A 245 2.81 17.49 -2.08
N ALA A 246 3.68 17.36 -3.07
CA ALA A 246 3.63 18.12 -4.32
C ALA A 246 3.39 17.26 -5.56
N ILE A 247 3.53 15.93 -5.47
CA ILE A 247 3.27 15.02 -6.61
C ILE A 247 1.91 14.32 -6.43
N VAL A 248 1.50 14.18 -5.17
CA VAL A 248 0.13 14.03 -4.69
C VAL A 248 -0.06 15.21 -3.75
N SER A 249 -0.98 16.13 -4.02
CA SER A 249 -1.35 17.13 -3.02
C SER A 249 -1.72 16.38 -1.74
N PRO A 250 -1.17 16.70 -0.55
CA PRO A 250 -1.70 16.12 0.67
C PRO A 250 -3.20 16.31 0.62
N PRO A 251 -4.01 15.30 0.99
CA PRO A 251 -5.41 15.37 0.69
C PRO A 251 -5.99 16.69 1.17
N ALA A 252 -6.61 17.42 0.26
CA ALA A 252 -7.20 18.71 0.55
C ALA A 252 -8.54 18.51 1.25
N ALA A 253 -9.02 19.54 1.94
CA ALA A 253 -10.32 19.51 2.62
C ALA A 253 -11.47 19.11 1.68
N ASP A 254 -11.40 19.56 0.42
CA ASP A 254 -12.37 19.31 -0.64
C ASP A 254 -12.11 18.03 -1.46
N ASP A 255 -11.10 17.23 -1.10
CA ASP A 255 -10.88 15.94 -1.75
C ASP A 255 -12.02 14.98 -1.43
N LEU A 256 -12.44 14.20 -2.43
CA LEU A 256 -13.53 13.26 -2.28
C LEU A 256 -13.05 12.02 -1.51
N LEU A 257 -13.72 11.72 -0.39
CA LEU A 257 -13.51 10.47 0.34
C LEU A 257 -14.03 9.28 -0.51
N PRO A 258 -13.52 8.05 -0.28
CA PRO A 258 -14.13 6.84 -0.80
C PRO A 258 -15.62 6.87 -0.52
N THR A 259 -16.45 6.42 -1.46
CA THR A 259 -17.90 6.64 -1.43
C THR A 259 -18.69 5.46 -0.91
N ASN A 260 -18.09 4.28 -0.82
CA ASN A 260 -18.75 3.09 -0.28
C ASN A 260 -18.49 2.92 1.24
N HIS A 261 -19.55 2.93 2.03
CA HIS A 261 -19.48 2.96 3.50
C HIS A 261 -20.11 1.72 4.08
N LEU A 262 -19.34 0.94 4.82
CA LEU A 262 -19.90 -0.08 5.70
C LEU A 262 -20.30 0.59 7.02
N LEU A 263 -21.60 0.79 7.25
CA LEU A 263 -22.09 1.31 8.52
C LEU A 263 -22.44 0.16 9.46
N TRP A 264 -21.83 0.19 10.65
CA TRP A 264 -22.18 -0.66 11.79
C TRP A 264 -22.97 0.20 12.77
N TYR A 265 -24.28 -0.05 12.89
CA TYR A 265 -25.08 0.48 13.99
C TYR A 265 -25.26 -0.58 15.08
N ASP A 266 -25.69 -0.10 16.25
CA ASP A 266 -25.87 -0.78 17.55
C ASP A 266 -26.16 -2.29 17.56
N GLU A 267 -25.87 -2.91 18.71
CA GLU A 267 -26.08 -4.33 19.00
C GLU A 267 -27.44 -4.84 18.49
N GLY A 268 -27.43 -5.53 17.34
CA GLY A 268 -28.60 -6.21 16.77
C GLY A 268 -28.88 -5.96 15.29
N GLN A 269 -28.22 -4.99 14.63
CA GLN A 269 -28.37 -4.78 13.19
C GLN A 269 -27.22 -5.42 12.39
N SER A 270 -27.57 -6.05 11.26
CA SER A 270 -26.57 -6.48 10.28
C SER A 270 -25.95 -5.24 9.63
N PRO A 271 -24.62 -5.22 9.43
CA PRO A 271 -23.98 -4.11 8.73
C PRO A 271 -24.54 -4.00 7.30
N TYR A 272 -24.65 -2.77 6.80
CA TYR A 272 -25.14 -2.50 5.46
C TYR A 272 -24.28 -1.44 4.77
N TYR A 273 -24.24 -1.51 3.44
CA TYR A 273 -23.47 -0.59 2.61
C TYR A 273 -24.32 0.62 2.20
N ILE A 274 -23.74 1.81 2.29
CA ILE A 274 -24.30 3.04 1.73
C ILE A 274 -23.28 3.63 0.76
N THR A 275 -23.74 4.07 -0.40
CA THR A 275 -22.92 4.87 -1.33
C THR A 275 -23.29 6.33 -1.22
N GLN A 276 -22.38 7.17 -0.72
CA GLN A 276 -22.59 8.61 -0.63
C GLN A 276 -21.28 9.38 -0.73
N ARG A 277 -21.32 10.52 -1.41
CA ARG A 277 -20.16 11.40 -1.58
C ARG A 277 -20.01 12.36 -0.39
N TYR A 278 -18.78 12.46 0.10
CA TYR A 278 -18.41 13.31 1.22
C TYR A 278 -17.03 13.95 0.98
N PRO A 279 -16.84 15.25 1.26
CA PRO A 279 -15.52 15.86 1.26
C PRO A 279 -14.68 15.35 2.43
N ALA A 280 -13.36 15.45 2.33
CA ALA A 280 -12.43 14.97 3.34
C ALA A 280 -12.54 15.72 4.68
N ASP A 281 -13.02 16.95 4.68
CA ASP A 281 -13.26 17.76 5.88
C ASP A 281 -14.63 17.52 6.55
N THR A 282 -15.40 16.52 6.09
CA THR A 282 -16.69 16.14 6.67
C THR A 282 -16.62 16.04 8.20
N GLU A 283 -17.56 16.71 8.88
CA GLU A 283 -17.60 16.77 10.34
C GLU A 283 -17.67 15.39 11.00
N PHE A 284 -17.04 15.23 12.17
CA PHE A 284 -17.10 13.98 12.96
C PHE A 284 -18.49 13.64 13.48
N SER A 285 -19.43 14.59 13.44
CA SER A 285 -20.84 14.39 13.76
C SER A 285 -21.57 13.55 12.70
N VAL A 286 -21.05 13.53 11.46
CA VAL A 286 -21.63 12.81 10.33
C VAL A 286 -21.19 11.34 10.38
N PRO A 287 -22.13 10.38 10.33
CA PRO A 287 -21.79 8.97 10.32
C PRO A 287 -21.19 8.58 8.95
N VAL A 288 -19.90 8.31 8.93
CA VAL A 288 -19.11 7.87 7.77
C VAL A 288 -18.59 6.45 7.96
N GLY A 289 -18.21 5.78 6.87
CA GLY A 289 -17.62 4.44 6.93
C GLY A 289 -16.28 4.41 7.66
N ALA A 290 -15.89 3.24 8.20
CA ALA A 290 -14.64 3.09 8.95
C ALA A 290 -13.41 3.49 8.13
N PHE A 291 -13.32 3.06 6.86
CA PHE A 291 -12.22 3.43 6.00
C PHE A 291 -12.16 4.93 5.69
N GLN A 292 -13.30 5.56 5.39
CA GLN A 292 -13.35 7.02 5.23
C GLN A 292 -12.86 7.75 6.48
N ARG A 293 -13.26 7.25 7.66
CA ARG A 293 -12.80 7.83 8.90
C ARG A 293 -11.28 7.69 9.05
N ASN A 294 -10.73 6.52 8.70
CA ASN A 294 -9.28 6.28 8.68
C ASN A 294 -8.55 7.23 7.71
N CYS A 295 -9.15 7.56 6.56
CA CYS A 295 -8.62 8.57 5.64
C CYS A 295 -8.49 9.93 6.32
N GLN A 296 -9.54 10.38 7.01
CA GLN A 296 -9.51 11.63 7.77
C GLN A 296 -8.51 11.60 8.94
N TYR A 297 -8.38 10.46 9.63
CA TYR A 297 -7.34 10.31 10.67
C TYR A 297 -5.93 10.42 10.08
N ALA A 298 -5.68 9.79 8.93
CA ALA A 298 -4.42 9.90 8.20
C ALA A 298 -4.07 11.35 7.86
N MET A 299 -5.05 12.16 7.48
CA MET A 299 -4.84 13.60 7.22
C MET A 299 -4.39 14.35 8.47
N LEU A 300 -4.90 14.02 9.66
CA LEU A 300 -4.48 14.69 10.89
C LEU A 300 -3.01 14.42 11.24
N TYR A 301 -2.47 13.24 10.89
CA TYR A 301 -1.04 12.94 11.04
C TYR A 301 -0.14 13.80 10.14
N THR A 302 -0.68 14.40 9.06
CA THR A 302 0.09 15.35 8.22
C THR A 302 0.27 16.72 8.90
N GLY A 303 -0.66 17.08 9.80
CA GLY A 303 -0.74 18.40 10.43
C GLY A 303 -0.01 18.51 11.77
N THR A 304 0.57 17.43 12.30
CA THR A 304 1.43 17.50 13.49
C THR A 304 2.85 17.85 13.06
N PRO A 305 3.32 19.11 13.22
CA PRO A 305 4.76 19.34 13.20
C PRO A 305 5.34 18.50 14.33
N PHE A 306 6.24 17.57 14.00
CA PHE A 306 7.10 16.97 15.01
C PHE A 306 7.82 18.12 15.70
N THR A 307 7.41 18.43 16.94
CA THR A 307 8.12 19.36 17.81
C THR A 307 9.56 18.89 17.89
N GLN A 308 10.44 19.59 17.19
CA GLN A 308 11.87 19.49 17.47
C GLN A 308 12.04 19.81 18.96
N PRO A 309 12.75 18.98 19.74
CA PRO A 309 13.14 19.40 21.07
C PRO A 309 13.96 20.68 20.88
N HIS A 310 13.43 21.80 21.40
CA HIS A 310 14.07 23.09 21.38
C HIS A 310 15.47 22.98 22.01
N SER A 311 16.51 22.85 21.18
CA SER A 311 17.85 23.28 21.55
C SER A 311 17.85 24.81 21.48
N GLY A 312 18.08 25.44 22.64
CA GLY A 312 18.14 26.88 22.81
C GLY A 312 19.17 27.58 21.89
N PRO A 313 19.16 28.92 21.87
CA PRO A 313 19.84 29.71 20.86
C PRO A 313 21.36 29.70 21.10
N LEU A 314 22.10 29.11 20.17
CA LEU A 314 23.48 29.51 19.93
C LEU A 314 23.52 30.26 18.61
N ALA A 315 23.47 31.58 18.74
CA ALA A 315 23.87 32.51 17.70
C ALA A 315 25.32 32.21 17.29
N PHE A 316 25.53 31.81 16.04
CA PHE A 316 26.80 31.97 15.37
C PHE A 316 26.56 32.79 14.11
N GLU A 317 26.83 34.08 14.29
CA GLU A 317 26.80 35.15 13.31
C GLU A 317 27.94 34.93 12.31
N PHE A 318 27.61 34.58 11.06
CA PHE A 318 28.59 34.58 9.97
C PHE A 318 28.72 36.00 9.42
N ALA A 319 29.85 36.63 9.71
CA ALA A 319 30.25 37.90 9.14
C ALA A 319 30.42 37.81 7.62
N ASN A 320 29.68 38.64 6.88
CA ASN A 320 29.90 38.89 5.46
C ASN A 320 31.12 39.82 5.27
N PRO A 321 32.07 39.52 4.36
CA PRO A 321 33.08 40.49 3.96
C PRO A 321 32.55 41.38 2.83
N THR A 322 32.32 42.64 3.16
CA THR A 322 32.00 43.71 2.20
C THR A 322 33.25 44.04 1.38
N VAL A 323 33.20 43.79 0.06
CA VAL A 323 34.13 44.39 -0.90
C VAL A 323 33.32 45.35 -1.77
N THR A 324 33.46 46.64 -1.50
CA THR A 324 32.99 47.69 -2.42
C THR A 324 34.18 48.52 -2.84
N SER A 325 34.44 48.46 -4.14
CA SER A 325 35.45 49.17 -4.90
C SER A 325 35.32 50.69 -4.79
N VAL A 326 36.45 51.34 -4.54
CA VAL A 326 36.67 52.78 -4.75
C VAL A 326 36.82 53.04 -6.25
N LEU A 327 36.01 53.94 -6.80
CA LEU A 327 36.26 54.58 -8.09
C LEU A 327 36.13 56.10 -7.94
N HIS A 328 37.13 56.77 -8.51
CA HIS A 328 37.41 58.20 -8.49
C HIS A 328 36.27 59.08 -9.03
N GLY A 329 36.18 60.29 -8.44
CA GLY A 329 35.43 61.45 -8.91
C GLY A 329 35.57 62.59 -7.92
#